data_AF-A0A7S6N633-F1
#
_entry.id   AF-A0A7S6N633-F1
#
_cell.length_a   1.000
_cell.length_b   1.000
_cell.length_c   1.000
_cell.angle_alpha   90.00
_cell.angle_beta   90.00
_cell.angle_gamma   90.00
#
_symmetry.space_group_name_H-M   'P 1'
#
loop_
_entity.id
_entity.type
_entity.pdbx_description
1 polymer ?
#
loop_
_entity_poly.entity_id
_entity_poly.type
_entity_poly.pdbx_seq_one_letter_code
_entity_poly.pdbx_strand_id
1 'polypeptide(L)'
;MIQRLGPWQRFWGMFALVFLVSTIVLIISIWPSHDAAVVADLQAPGCREWREMADTGGPYYYPEPGVPCRAIRLFLYEQHLTLRSEADYDAFLLKAGMRSALLSLGVWAGFSALMYALGLFARKFVVNVLDRGKRGTG
;
A
#
# COMPACT_ATOMS: atom_id res chain seq x y z
N MET A 1 -23.48 -15.40 16.64
CA MET A 1 -24.25 -14.55 15.69
C MET A 1 -24.12 -14.94 14.21
N ILE A 2 -23.02 -15.57 13.76
CA ILE A 2 -22.79 -15.95 12.34
C ILE A 2 -23.81 -16.97 11.79
N GLN A 3 -24.46 -17.76 12.65
CA GLN A 3 -25.43 -18.79 12.24
C GLN A 3 -26.72 -18.24 11.63
N ARG A 4 -27.06 -16.94 11.79
CA ARG A 4 -28.24 -16.33 11.17
C ARG A 4 -27.99 -15.75 9.76
N LEU A 5 -26.75 -15.73 9.30
CA LEU A 5 -26.42 -15.24 7.96
C LEU A 5 -26.73 -16.31 6.91
N GLY A 6 -27.36 -15.90 5.80
CA GLY A 6 -27.62 -16.80 4.68
C GLY A 6 -26.32 -17.28 4.01
N PRO A 7 -26.34 -18.38 3.24
CA PRO A 7 -25.13 -18.97 2.63
C PRO A 7 -24.31 -17.96 1.82
N TRP A 8 -24.99 -17.06 1.10
CA TRP A 8 -24.39 -15.97 0.34
C TRP A 8 -23.59 -15.01 1.23
N GLN A 9 -24.16 -14.56 2.35
CA GLN A 9 -23.49 -13.63 3.26
C GLN A 9 -22.29 -14.28 3.95
N ARG A 10 -22.38 -15.58 4.29
CA ARG A 10 -21.25 -16.33 4.87
C ARG A 10 -20.08 -16.44 3.88
N PHE A 11 -20.36 -16.77 2.63
CA PHE A 11 -19.35 -16.84 1.58
C PHE A 11 -18.64 -15.49 1.41
N TRP A 12 -19.39 -14.39 1.26
CA TRP A 12 -18.79 -13.06 1.10
C TRP A 12 -18.06 -12.57 2.34
N GLY A 13 -18.55 -12.91 3.54
CA GLY A 13 -17.86 -12.62 4.78
C GLY A 13 -16.49 -13.30 4.86
N MET A 14 -16.43 -14.60 4.52
CA MET A 14 -15.15 -15.33 4.47
C MET A 14 -14.24 -14.81 3.36
N PHE A 15 -14.78 -14.55 2.16
CA PHE A 15 -14.00 -14.03 1.03
C PHE A 15 -13.37 -12.68 1.38
N ALA A 16 -14.16 -11.73 1.90
CA ALA A 16 -13.68 -10.42 2.30
C ALA A 16 -12.63 -10.52 3.41
N LEU A 17 -12.82 -11.42 4.39
CA LEU A 17 -11.87 -11.65 5.47
C LEU A 17 -10.54 -12.21 4.95
N VAL A 18 -10.57 -13.26 4.13
CA VAL A 18 -9.35 -13.85 3.55
C VAL A 18 -8.62 -12.82 2.72
N PHE A 19 -9.34 -12.06 1.90
CA PHE A 19 -8.75 -11.03 1.06
C PHE A 19 -8.15 -9.89 1.89
N LEU A 20 -8.79 -9.52 3.01
CA LEU A 20 -8.27 -8.53 3.96
C LEU A 20 -6.96 -9.02 4.59
N VAL A 21 -6.91 -10.28 5.04
CA VAL A 21 -5.69 -10.88 5.59
C VAL A 21 -4.56 -10.85 4.56
N SER A 22 -4.84 -11.24 3.31
CA SER A 22 -3.85 -11.16 2.23
C SER A 22 -3.38 -9.72 1.96
N THR A 23 -4.28 -8.74 2.01
CA THR A 23 -3.92 -7.31 1.89
C THR A 23 -3.02 -6.87 3.05
N ILE A 24 -3.32 -7.27 4.28
CA ILE A 24 -2.48 -6.96 5.45
C ILE A 24 -1.08 -7.57 5.30
N VAL A 25 -0.99 -8.84 4.88
CA VAL A 25 0.30 -9.52 4.64
C VAL A 25 1.09 -8.79 3.56
N LEU A 26 0.45 -8.36 2.48
CA LEU A 26 1.10 -7.58 1.43
C LEU A 26 1.63 -6.25 1.96
N ILE A 27 0.82 -5.50 2.73
CA ILE A 27 1.22 -4.22 3.36
C ILE A 27 2.47 -4.41 4.23
N ILE A 28 2.51 -5.47 5.04
CA ILE A 28 3.68 -5.79 5.87
C ILE A 28 4.89 -6.12 5.00
N SER A 29 4.70 -6.89 3.93
CA SER A 29 5.80 -7.36 3.06
C SER A 29 6.42 -6.24 2.22
N ILE A 30 5.65 -5.21 1.87
CA ILE A 30 6.12 -4.05 1.12
C ILE A 30 6.40 -2.84 2.02
N TRP A 31 6.33 -3.02 3.34
CA TRP A 31 6.57 -1.93 4.27
C TRP A 31 7.99 -1.39 4.04
N PRO A 32 8.16 -0.07 3.88
CA PRO A 32 9.47 0.49 3.56
C PRO A 32 10.45 0.15 4.69
N SER A 33 11.54 -0.52 4.33
CA SER A 33 12.55 -0.98 5.27
C SER A 33 13.55 0.13 5.60
N HIS A 34 14.01 0.13 6.85
CA HIS A 34 15.05 1.03 7.32
C HIS A 34 16.40 0.67 6.68
N ASP A 35 16.98 1.56 5.88
CA ASP A 35 18.28 1.36 5.26
C ASP A 35 19.41 1.81 6.19
N ALA A 36 20.22 0.86 6.64
CA ALA A 36 21.37 1.11 7.51
C ALA A 36 22.41 2.05 6.87
N ALA A 37 22.53 2.07 5.54
CA ALA A 37 23.45 2.97 4.85
C ALA A 37 23.01 4.44 4.95
N VAL A 38 21.70 4.71 4.88
CA VAL A 38 21.16 6.07 5.06
C VAL A 38 21.43 6.56 6.48
N VAL A 39 21.25 5.71 7.48
CA VAL A 39 21.50 6.06 8.88
C VAL A 39 22.98 6.29 9.17
N ALA A 40 23.85 5.45 8.61
CA ALA A 40 25.29 5.64 8.72
C ALA A 40 25.71 6.99 8.12
N ASP A 41 25.18 7.35 6.95
CA ASP A 41 25.43 8.64 6.33
C ASP A 41 24.84 9.81 7.15
N LEU A 42 23.70 9.62 7.84
CA LEU A 42 23.07 10.66 8.67
C LEU A 42 23.90 10.98 9.92
N GLN A 43 24.56 9.96 10.48
CA GLN A 43 25.43 10.10 11.65
C GLN A 43 26.85 10.55 11.26
N ALA A 44 27.25 10.42 10.00
CA ALA A 44 28.57 10.82 9.52
C ALA A 44 28.76 12.35 9.54
N PRO A 45 29.81 12.88 10.21
CA PRO A 45 30.06 14.32 10.26
C PRO A 45 30.41 14.88 8.89
N GLY A 46 31.06 14.09 8.02
CA GLY A 46 31.40 14.47 6.65
C GLY A 46 30.20 14.63 5.71
N CYS A 47 29.00 14.20 6.11
CA CYS A 47 27.77 14.28 5.31
C CYS A 47 26.85 15.43 5.74
N ARG A 48 27.32 16.32 6.61
CA ARG A 48 26.53 17.45 7.13
C ARG A 48 25.97 18.37 6.05
N GLU A 49 26.75 18.66 5.01
CA GLU A 49 26.33 19.51 3.90
C GLU A 49 25.04 18.99 3.24
N TRP A 50 24.94 17.67 3.03
CA TRP A 50 23.77 17.04 2.43
C TRP A 50 22.53 17.05 3.34
N ARG A 51 22.73 17.09 4.66
CA ARG A 51 21.65 17.21 5.66
C ARG A 51 21.09 18.63 5.75
N GLU A 52 21.92 19.63 5.48
CA GLU A 52 21.57 21.05 5.61
C GLU A 52 21.11 21.68 4.28
N MET A 53 21.08 20.92 3.19
CA MET A 53 20.51 21.39 1.92
C MET A 53 19.03 21.77 2.06
N ALA A 54 18.58 22.67 1.19
CA ALA A 54 17.16 22.96 1.03
C ALA A 54 16.46 21.78 0.34
N ASP A 55 15.16 21.59 0.58
CA ASP A 55 14.38 20.48 -0.02
C ASP A 55 14.39 20.49 -1.56
N THR A 56 14.66 21.65 -2.18
CA THR A 56 14.81 21.81 -3.63
C THR A 56 16.24 21.70 -4.13
N GLY A 57 17.22 21.56 -3.24
CA GLY A 57 18.66 21.61 -3.52
C GLY A 57 19.31 20.27 -3.82
N GLY A 58 18.55 19.28 -4.28
CA GLY A 58 19.05 17.91 -4.51
C GLY A 58 20.12 17.80 -5.60
N PRO A 59 20.92 16.73 -5.60
CA PRO A 59 21.89 16.50 -6.65
C PRO A 59 21.17 16.36 -8.01
N TYR A 60 21.67 17.06 -9.04
CA TYR A 60 21.12 17.00 -10.39
C TYR A 60 21.36 15.65 -11.10
N TYR A 61 22.18 14.78 -10.51
CA TYR A 61 22.61 13.52 -11.10
C TYR A 61 22.60 12.39 -10.07
N TYR A 62 22.41 11.17 -10.58
CA TYR A 62 22.44 9.95 -9.78
C TYR A 62 23.85 9.73 -9.18
N PRO A 63 23.99 9.48 -7.88
CA PRO A 63 25.31 9.33 -7.25
C PRO A 63 25.98 8.02 -7.68
N GLU A 64 27.21 8.14 -8.19
CA GLU A 64 28.03 6.99 -8.59
C GLU A 64 28.35 6.06 -7.40
N PRO A 65 28.53 4.75 -7.62
CA PRO A 65 29.00 3.85 -6.58
C PRO A 65 30.38 4.26 -6.06
N GLY A 66 30.57 4.21 -4.74
CA GLY A 66 31.84 4.54 -4.07
C GLY A 66 32.03 5.99 -3.65
N VAL A 67 31.10 6.89 -3.99
CA VAL A 67 31.13 8.28 -3.49
C VAL A 67 30.75 8.35 -2.00
N PRO A 68 31.32 9.29 -1.23
CA PRO A 68 30.90 9.52 0.15
C PRO A 68 29.45 10.01 0.21
N CYS A 69 28.75 9.66 1.31
CA CYS A 69 27.37 10.07 1.57
C CYS A 69 26.38 9.60 0.50
N ARG A 70 26.68 8.48 -0.18
CA ARG A 70 25.91 7.98 -1.33
C ARG A 70 24.45 7.73 -0.97
N ALA A 71 24.15 7.18 0.20
CA ALA A 71 22.80 6.78 0.56
C ALA A 71 21.89 8.00 0.78
N ILE A 72 22.37 9.03 1.48
CA ILE A 72 21.62 10.31 1.61
C ILE A 72 21.46 10.99 0.25
N ARG A 73 22.52 11.02 -0.57
CA ARG A 73 22.46 11.64 -1.90
C ARG A 73 21.45 10.93 -2.81
N LEU A 74 21.42 9.60 -2.74
CA LEU A 74 20.47 8.79 -3.49
C LEU A 74 19.05 9.04 -2.99
N PHE A 75 18.84 9.07 -1.68
CA PHE A 75 17.56 9.40 -1.07
C PHE A 75 17.06 10.77 -1.53
N LEU A 76 17.92 11.78 -1.49
CA LEU A 76 17.60 13.14 -1.91
C LEU A 76 17.29 13.23 -3.42
N TYR A 77 17.99 12.44 -4.25
CA TYR A 77 17.71 12.33 -5.69
C TYR A 77 16.35 11.69 -5.98
N GLU A 78 16.02 10.59 -5.30
CA GLU A 78 14.80 9.82 -5.57
C GLU A 78 13.56 10.40 -4.92
N GLN A 79 13.68 10.92 -3.69
CA GLN A 79 12.55 11.39 -2.90
C GLN A 79 12.37 12.92 -2.96
N HIS A 80 13.37 13.65 -3.45
CA HIS A 80 13.39 15.12 -3.46
C HIS A 80 13.09 15.73 -2.08
N LEU A 81 13.62 15.10 -1.02
CA LEU A 81 13.42 15.49 0.37
C LEU A 81 14.75 15.41 1.13
N THR A 82 14.98 16.38 2.00
CA THR A 82 16.17 16.40 2.85
C THR A 82 15.92 15.66 4.17
N LEU A 83 16.89 14.83 4.58
CA LEU A 83 16.87 14.16 5.87
C LEU A 83 17.90 14.83 6.78
N ARG A 84 17.44 15.47 7.86
CA ARG A 84 18.33 16.16 8.81
C ARG A 84 18.77 15.24 9.94
N SER A 85 17.89 14.33 10.33
CA SER A 85 18.08 13.41 11.44
C SER A 85 17.51 12.03 11.13
N GLU A 86 17.88 11.05 11.95
CA GLU A 86 17.31 9.70 11.93
C GLU A 86 15.80 9.73 12.25
N ALA A 87 15.37 10.62 13.14
CA ALA A 87 13.95 10.81 13.44
C ALA A 87 13.13 11.30 12.23
N ASP A 88 13.73 12.14 11.37
CA ASP A 88 13.07 12.57 10.12
C ASP A 88 12.94 11.41 9.13
N TYR A 89 13.93 10.51 9.11
CA TYR A 89 13.90 9.32 8.28
C TYR A 89 12.83 8.32 8.75
N ASP A 90 12.73 8.08 10.05
CA ASP A 90 11.66 7.25 10.63
C ASP A 90 10.27 7.83 10.34
N ALA A 91 10.10 9.15 10.51
CA ALA A 91 8.85 9.83 10.20
C ALA A 91 8.50 9.71 8.72
N PHE A 92 9.48 9.81 7.82
CA PHE A 92 9.29 9.59 6.39
C PHE A 92 8.83 8.15 6.09
N LEU A 93 9.53 7.14 6.63
CA LEU A 93 9.20 5.73 6.42
C LEU A 93 7.79 5.42 6.93
N LEU A 94 7.44 5.93 8.12
CA LEU A 94 6.11 5.75 8.69
C LEU A 94 5.03 6.42 7.85
N LYS A 95 5.26 7.64 7.36
CA LYS A 95 4.34 8.34 6.45
C LYS A 95 4.17 7.60 5.12
N ALA A 96 5.26 7.12 4.52
CA ALA A 96 5.24 6.35 3.27
C ALA A 96 4.50 5.01 3.45
N GLY A 97 4.82 4.27 4.51
CA GLY A 97 4.16 3.02 4.88
C GLY A 97 2.66 3.20 5.13
N MET A 98 2.27 4.20 5.93
CA MET A 98 0.85 4.51 6.17
C MET A 98 0.12 4.90 4.89
N ARG A 99 0.73 5.72 4.02
CA ARG A 99 0.12 6.11 2.74
C ARG A 99 -0.14 4.88 1.87
N SER A 100 0.85 3.99 1.76
CA SER A 100 0.71 2.73 1.03
C SER A 100 -0.41 1.87 1.62
N ALA A 101 -0.41 1.69 2.96
CA ALA A 101 -1.41 0.91 3.66
C ALA A 101 -2.84 1.44 3.45
N LEU A 102 -3.04 2.76 3.54
CA LEU A 102 -4.33 3.40 3.30
C LEU A 102 -4.81 3.21 1.86
N LEU A 103 -3.91 3.34 0.88
CA LEU A 103 -4.23 3.09 -0.52
C LEU A 103 -4.62 1.62 -0.75
N SER A 104 -3.83 0.66 -0.24
CA SER A 104 -4.13 -0.77 -0.35
C SER A 104 -5.45 -1.15 0.30
N LEU A 105 -5.74 -0.62 1.50
CA LEU A 105 -7.02 -0.83 2.17
C LEU A 105 -8.19 -0.20 1.40
N GLY A 106 -7.99 0.98 0.82
CA GLY A 106 -8.98 1.63 -0.05
C GLY A 106 -9.30 0.79 -1.29
N VAL A 107 -8.27 0.26 -1.96
CA VAL A 107 -8.45 -0.65 -3.12
C VAL A 107 -9.15 -1.93 -2.69
N TRP A 108 -8.76 -2.54 -1.57
CA TRP A 108 -9.41 -3.72 -1.02
C TRP A 108 -10.90 -3.47 -0.77
N ALA A 109 -11.26 -2.35 -0.13
CA ALA A 109 -12.63 -2.00 0.18
C ALA A 109 -13.46 -1.78 -1.10
N GLY A 110 -12.90 -1.02 -2.05
CA GLY A 110 -13.53 -0.75 -3.35
C GLY A 110 -13.76 -2.03 -4.16
N PHE A 111 -12.75 -2.89 -4.27
CA PHE A 111 -12.84 -4.15 -4.99
C PHE A 111 -13.84 -5.11 -4.32
N SER A 112 -13.82 -5.20 -2.99
CA SER A 112 -14.75 -6.05 -2.24
C SER A 112 -16.20 -5.61 -2.43
N ALA A 113 -16.46 -4.30 -2.37
CA ALA A 113 -17.78 -3.73 -2.62
C ALA A 113 -18.26 -3.98 -4.06
N LEU A 114 -17.39 -3.77 -5.05
CA LEU A 114 -17.67 -4.03 -6.46
C LEU A 114 -18.02 -5.51 -6.70
N MET A 115 -17.21 -6.42 -6.19
CA MET A 115 -17.41 -7.86 -6.33
C MET A 115 -18.72 -8.31 -5.68
N TYR A 116 -19.04 -7.78 -4.50
CA TYR A 116 -20.31 -8.04 -3.83
C TYR A 116 -21.51 -7.56 -4.66
N ALA A 117 -21.43 -6.35 -5.24
CA ALA A 117 -22.47 -5.80 -6.10
C ALA A 117 -22.67 -6.62 -7.38
N LEU A 118 -21.57 -7.03 -8.03
CA LEU A 118 -21.60 -7.92 -9.21
C LEU A 118 -22.23 -9.28 -8.88
N GLY A 119 -21.90 -9.84 -7.72
CA GLY A 119 -22.51 -11.10 -7.26
C GLY A 119 -24.02 -10.99 -7.05
N LEU A 120 -24.50 -9.88 -6.48
CA LEU A 120 -25.94 -9.62 -6.34
C LEU A 120 -26.62 -9.45 -7.70
N PHE A 121 -25.98 -8.75 -8.63
CA PHE A 121 -26.48 -8.57 -9.98
C PHE A 121 -26.58 -9.90 -10.74
N ALA A 122 -25.52 -10.72 -10.71
CA ALA A 122 -25.51 -12.04 -11.32
C ALA A 122 -26.61 -12.95 -10.75
N ARG A 123 -26.80 -12.95 -9.43
CA ARG A 123 -27.89 -13.71 -8.78
C ARG A 123 -29.27 -13.27 -9.27
N LYS A 124 -29.51 -11.96 -9.36
CA LYS A 124 -30.79 -11.43 -9.90
C LYS A 124 -31.00 -11.83 -11.35
N PHE A 125 -29.96 -11.75 -12.18
CA PHE A 125 -30.03 -12.13 -13.58
C PHE A 125 -30.39 -13.61 -13.75
N VAL A 126 -29.70 -14.50 -13.04
CA VAL A 126 -29.96 -15.96 -13.08
C VAL A 126 -31.39 -16.28 -12.63
N VAL A 127 -31.87 -15.69 -11.54
CA VAL A 127 -33.25 -15.88 -11.08
C VAL A 127 -34.26 -15.41 -12.13
N ASN A 128 -34.04 -14.24 -12.72
CA ASN A 128 -34.91 -13.71 -13.77
C ASN A 128 -34.94 -14.59 -15.04
N VAL A 129 -33.81 -15.18 -15.42
CA VAL A 129 -33.72 -16.11 -16.57
C VAL A 129 -34.45 -17.42 -16.27
N LEU A 130 -34.25 -17.99 -15.09
CA LEU A 130 -34.92 -19.23 -14.67
C LEU A 130 -36.44 -19.06 -14.56
N ASP A 131 -36.92 -17.93 -14.05
CA ASP A 131 -38.36 -17.63 -13.96
C ASP A 131 -39.01 -17.45 -15.34
N ARG A 132 -38.30 -16.88 -16.32
CA ARG A 132 -38.79 -16.80 -17.71
C ARG A 132 -38.90 -18.19 -18.36
N GLY A 133 -37.93 -19.08 -18.11
CA GLY A 133 -37.96 -20.46 -18.62
C GLY A 133 -39.14 -21.27 -18.08
N LYS A 134 -39.53 -21.06 -16.82
CA LYS A 134 -40.70 -21.71 -16.22
C LYS A 134 -42.04 -21.21 -16.78
N ARG A 135 -42.15 -19.98 -17.26
CA ARG A 135 -43.40 -19.44 -17.84
C ARG A 135 -43.62 -19.83 -19.30
N GLY A 136 -42.60 -20.31 -20.00
CA GLY A 136 -42.70 -20.74 -21.41
C GLY A 136 -42.99 -22.22 -21.61
N THR A 137 -43.17 -22.99 -20.54
CA THR A 137 -43.37 -24.46 -20.58
C THR A 137 -44.70 -24.93 -19.99
N GLY A 138 -45.61 -24.00 -19.66
CA GLY A 138 -47.01 -24.27 -19.33
C GLY A 138 -47.92 -23.70 -20.41
#